data_AF-A0A7S9HC49-F1
#
_entry.id   AF-A0A7S9HC49-F1
#
_cell.length_a   1.000
_cell.length_b   1.000
_cell.length_c   1.000
_cell.angle_alpha   90.00
_cell.angle_beta   90.00
_cell.angle_gamma   90.00
#
_symmetry.space_group_name_H-M   'P 1'
#
loop_
_entity.id
_entity.type
_entity.pdbx_description
1 polymer ?
#
loop_
_entity_poly.entity_id
_entity_poly.type
_entity_poly.pdbx_seq_one_letter_code
_entity_poly.pdbx_strand_id
1 'polypeptide(L)'
;MFLAILAGAYFATERAYAAHRVDDYQREILISSRLLRQYVHACDRQQYDNFMPFVAHSVTAYQRNVEKLPGAPFFFENEFVEQHYYFADKYESDLKSVKARIELCN
;
A
#
# COMPACT_ATOMS: atom_id res chain seq x y z
N MET A 1 21.03 -2.07 32.65
CA MET A 1 19.57 -2.30 32.84
C MET A 1 18.71 -1.21 32.18
N PHE A 2 18.98 0.10 32.38
CA PHE A 2 18.24 1.19 31.71
C PHE A 2 18.34 1.20 30.16
N LEU A 3 19.51 0.90 29.58
CA LEU A 3 19.70 0.87 28.12
C LEU A 3 18.84 -0.19 27.41
N ALA A 4 18.61 -1.34 28.04
CA ALA A 4 17.79 -2.42 27.47
C ALA A 4 16.29 -2.06 27.46
N ILE A 5 15.83 -1.34 28.49
CA ILE A 5 14.43 -0.86 28.57
C ILE A 5 14.17 0.22 27.52
N LEU A 6 15.11 1.15 27.34
CA LEU A 6 15.03 2.19 26.30
C LEU A 6 15.05 1.59 24.89
N ALA A 7 15.88 0.58 24.64
CA ALA A 7 15.91 -0.13 23.35
C ALA A 7 14.60 -0.88 23.06
N GLY A 8 14.01 -1.52 24.07
CA GLY A 8 12.71 -2.20 23.94
C GLY A 8 11.55 -1.25 23.64
N ALA A 9 11.49 -0.11 24.34
CA ALA A 9 10.48 0.92 24.09
C ALA A 9 10.61 1.55 22.69
N TYR A 10 11.85 1.78 22.25
CA TYR A 10 12.13 2.25 20.90
C TYR A 10 11.64 1.25 19.85
N PHE A 11 11.97 -0.05 19.97
CA PHE A 11 11.52 -1.06 19.01
C PHE A 11 10.00 -1.23 18.99
N ALA A 12 9.34 -1.18 20.14
CA ALA A 12 7.88 -1.25 20.21
C ALA A 12 7.23 -0.05 19.49
N THR A 13 7.79 1.15 19.67
CA THR A 13 7.29 2.38 19.03
C THR A 13 7.51 2.34 17.52
N GLU A 14 8.70 1.96 17.07
CA GLU A 14 9.03 1.82 15.64
C GLU A 14 8.16 0.75 14.96
N ARG A 15 7.95 -0.40 15.62
CA ARG A 15 7.07 -1.46 15.13
C ARG A 15 5.62 -0.98 15.02
N ALA A 16 5.09 -0.30 16.02
CA ALA A 16 3.75 0.27 15.97
C ALA A 16 3.62 1.32 14.85
N TYR A 17 4.61 2.20 14.71
CA TYR A 17 4.64 3.19 13.63
C TYR A 17 4.65 2.55 12.24
N ALA A 18 5.45 1.50 12.06
CA ALA A 18 5.50 0.75 10.80
C ALA A 18 4.18 0.05 10.48
N ALA A 19 3.52 -0.58 11.46
CA ALA A 19 2.19 -1.17 11.27
C ALA A 19 1.17 -0.11 10.84
N HIS A 20 1.09 1.01 11.57
CA HIS A 20 0.18 2.11 11.23
C HIS A 20 0.42 2.66 9.82
N ARG A 21 1.69 2.84 9.44
CA ARG A 21 2.07 3.31 8.11
C ARG A 21 1.61 2.36 7.00
N VAL A 22 1.81 1.06 7.17
CA VAL A 22 1.39 0.07 6.19
C VAL A 22 -0.14 0.02 6.08
N ASP A 23 -0.85 0.06 7.22
CA ASP A 23 -2.32 0.12 7.25
C ASP A 23 -2.87 1.36 6.54
N ASP A 24 -2.26 2.53 6.75
CA ASP A 24 -2.70 3.78 6.12
C ASP A 24 -2.52 3.73 4.60
N TYR A 25 -1.37 3.26 4.11
CA TYR A 25 -1.16 3.08 2.68
C TYR A 25 -2.09 2.01 2.08
N GLN A 26 -2.38 0.93 2.81
CA GLN A 26 -3.35 -0.07 2.37
C GLN A 26 -4.75 0.56 2.20
N ARG A 27 -5.17 1.44 3.11
CA ARG A 27 -6.43 2.19 2.98
C ARG A 27 -6.43 3.15 1.80
N GLU A 28 -5.34 3.89 1.59
CA GLU A 28 -5.19 4.76 0.42
C GLU A 28 -5.32 3.98 -0.89
N ILE A 29 -4.69 2.80 -0.96
CA ILE A 29 -4.80 1.88 -2.10
C ILE A 29 -6.25 1.43 -2.32
N LEU A 30 -6.97 1.05 -1.26
CA LEU A 30 -8.37 0.62 -1.36
C LEU A 30 -9.28 1.76 -1.87
N ILE A 31 -9.09 2.97 -1.36
CA ILE A 31 -9.81 4.17 -1.80
C ILE A 31 -9.49 4.45 -3.28
N SER A 32 -8.20 4.38 -3.62
CA SER A 32 -7.73 4.59 -4.99
C SER A 32 -8.35 3.59 -5.97
N SER A 33 -8.37 2.30 -5.60
CA SER A 33 -9.02 1.24 -6.38
C SER A 33 -10.49 1.56 -6.64
N ARG A 34 -11.22 2.03 -5.62
CA ARG A 34 -12.63 2.40 -5.75
C ARG A 34 -12.83 3.58 -6.69
N LEU A 35 -12.04 4.64 -6.56
CA LEU A 35 -12.11 5.82 -7.44
C LEU A 35 -11.79 5.47 -8.88
N LEU A 36 -10.72 4.71 -9.12
CA LEU A 36 -10.35 4.26 -10.46
C LEU A 36 -11.45 3.44 -11.12
N ARG A 37 -12.10 2.53 -10.37
CA ARG A 37 -13.26 1.79 -10.89
C ARG A 37 -14.41 2.73 -11.24
N GLN A 38 -14.68 3.76 -10.44
CA GLN A 38 -15.70 4.76 -10.76
C GLN A 38 -15.38 5.51 -12.05
N TYR A 39 -14.14 5.96 -12.24
CA TYR A 39 -13.71 6.63 -13.48
C TYR A 39 -13.85 5.70 -14.69
N VAL A 40 -13.45 4.44 -14.57
CA VAL A 40 -13.68 3.42 -15.61
C VAL A 40 -15.17 3.25 -15.91
N HIS A 41 -16.01 3.15 -14.88
CA HIS A 41 -17.47 2.98 -15.07
C HIS A 41 -18.13 4.18 -15.74
N ALA A 42 -17.63 5.38 -15.49
CA ALA A 42 -18.10 6.61 -16.12
C ALA A 42 -17.40 6.92 -17.46
N CYS A 43 -16.41 6.11 -17.86
CA CYS A 43 -15.51 6.41 -18.97
C CYS A 43 -14.83 7.80 -18.85
N ASP A 44 -14.56 8.25 -17.62
CA ASP A 44 -13.89 9.53 -17.34
C ASP A 44 -12.37 9.38 -17.41
N ARG A 45 -11.86 9.40 -18.64
CA ARG A 45 -10.43 9.22 -18.93
C ARG A 45 -9.57 10.35 -18.35
N GLN A 46 -10.09 11.58 -18.36
CA GLN A 46 -9.35 12.73 -17.85
C GLN A 46 -9.09 12.59 -16.34
N GLN A 47 -10.11 12.25 -15.56
CA GLN A 47 -9.92 12.06 -14.11
C GLN A 47 -9.07 10.82 -13.81
N TYR A 48 -9.23 9.75 -14.58
CA TYR A 48 -8.36 8.59 -14.49
C TYR A 48 -6.89 8.97 -14.67
N ASP A 49 -6.54 9.62 -15.79
CA ASP A 49 -5.16 9.98 -16.13
C ASP A 49 -4.56 10.96 -15.11
N ASN A 50 -5.34 11.93 -14.63
CA ASN A 50 -4.92 12.89 -13.61
C ASN A 50 -4.68 12.23 -12.23
N PHE A 51 -5.41 11.15 -11.92
CA PHE A 51 -5.31 10.47 -10.63
C PHE A 51 -4.23 9.37 -10.60
N MET A 52 -3.85 8.82 -11.76
CA MET A 52 -2.83 7.77 -11.85
C MET A 52 -1.47 8.10 -11.20
N PRO A 53 -0.95 9.34 -11.23
CA PRO A 53 0.26 9.68 -10.49
C PRO A 53 0.15 9.48 -8.97
N PHE A 54 -1.00 9.82 -8.38
CA PHE A 54 -1.26 9.58 -6.96
C PHE A 54 -1.27 8.08 -6.66
N VAL A 55 -1.97 7.30 -7.48
CA VAL A 55 -2.02 5.84 -7.39
C VAL A 55 -0.61 5.24 -7.40
N ALA A 56 0.21 5.63 -8.39
CA ALA A 56 1.58 5.13 -8.52
C ALA A 56 2.45 5.47 -7.30
N HIS A 57 2.26 6.66 -6.73
CA HIS A 57 2.92 7.06 -5.48
C HIS A 57 2.52 6.17 -4.30
N SER A 58 1.22 6.00 -4.04
CA SER A 58 0.74 5.18 -2.91
C SER A 58 1.13 3.70 -3.05
N VAL A 59 1.13 3.13 -4.26
CA VAL A 59 1.61 1.75 -4.51
C VAL A 59 3.09 1.63 -4.13
N THR A 60 3.92 2.51 -4.69
CA THR A 60 5.37 2.49 -4.48
C THR A 60 5.70 2.69 -3.01
N ALA A 61 4.98 3.58 -2.33
CA ALA A 61 5.15 3.82 -0.91
C ALA A 61 4.75 2.60 -0.08
N TYR A 62 3.60 1.97 -0.37
CA TYR A 62 3.17 0.75 0.31
C TYR A 62 4.22 -0.36 0.19
N GLN A 63 4.65 -0.70 -1.03
CA GLN A 63 5.66 -1.73 -1.29
C GLN A 63 6.94 -1.50 -0.49
N ARG A 64 7.48 -0.27 -0.53
CA ARG A 64 8.69 0.10 0.22
C ARG A 64 8.54 -0.01 1.74
N ASN A 65 7.33 0.15 2.29
CA ASN A 65 7.12 -0.03 3.72
C ASN A 65 6.94 -1.51 4.08
N VAL A 66 6.26 -2.29 3.21
CA VAL A 66 6.12 -3.74 3.37
C VAL A 66 7.46 -4.46 3.34
N GLU A 67 8.34 -4.10 2.39
CA GLU A 67 9.70 -4.66 2.26
C GLU A 67 10.56 -4.50 3.52
N LYS A 68 10.26 -3.50 4.36
CA LYS A 68 11.00 -3.25 5.60
C LYS A 68 10.52 -4.11 6.77
N LEU A 69 9.27 -4.59 6.75
CA LEU A 69 8.64 -5.28 7.87
C LEU A 69 9.41 -6.52 8.39
N PRO A 70 10.07 -7.35 7.55
CA PRO A 70 10.87 -8.47 8.04
C PRO A 70 12.15 -8.05 8.77
N GLY A 71 12.64 -6.84 8.52
CA GLY A 71 13.93 -6.36 9.00
C GLY A 71 13.87 -5.70 10.37
N ALA A 72 15.05 -5.48 10.95
CA ALA A 72 15.20 -4.61 12.11
C ALA A 72 14.76 -3.17 11.77
N PRO A 73 14.10 -2.44 12.70
CA PRO A 73 13.78 -2.82 14.08
C PRO A 73 12.41 -3.50 14.26
N PHE A 74 11.72 -3.87 13.19
CA PHE A 74 10.30 -4.21 13.24
C PHE A 74 10.02 -5.69 13.50
N PHE A 75 10.73 -6.58 12.78
CA PHE A 75 10.64 -8.04 12.89
C PHE A 75 9.19 -8.55 13.01
N PHE A 76 8.35 -8.22 12.02
CA PHE A 76 7.00 -8.75 11.94
C PHE A 76 7.02 -10.24 11.62
N GLU A 77 5.96 -10.94 12.03
CA GLU A 77 5.77 -12.36 11.72
C GLU A 77 5.60 -12.55 10.21
N ASN A 78 6.12 -13.66 9.67
CA ASN A 78 6.08 -13.93 8.23
C ASN A 78 4.66 -13.90 7.68
N GLU A 79 3.67 -14.41 8.41
CA GLU A 79 2.27 -14.39 7.99
C GLU A 79 1.77 -12.95 7.75
N PHE A 80 2.08 -12.02 8.65
CA PHE A 80 1.71 -10.60 8.49
C PHE A 80 2.36 -10.01 7.23
N VAL A 81 3.65 -10.26 7.02
CA VAL A 81 4.37 -9.75 5.85
C VAL A 81 3.81 -10.35 4.56
N GLU A 82 3.59 -11.67 4.53
CA GLU A 82 3.05 -12.40 3.38
C GLU A 82 1.64 -11.91 3.00
N GLN A 83 0.78 -11.62 3.98
CA GLN A 83 -0.53 -11.02 3.73
C GLN A 83 -0.41 -9.67 3.01
N HIS A 84 0.56 -8.84 3.41
CA HIS A 84 0.78 -7.54 2.78
C HIS A 84 1.39 -7.65 1.37
N TYR A 85 2.29 -8.61 1.13
CA TYR A 85 2.78 -8.91 -0.22
C TYR A 85 1.65 -9.41 -1.14
N TYR A 86 0.85 -10.36 -0.67
CA TYR A 86 -0.32 -10.84 -1.41
C TYR A 86 -1.28 -9.70 -1.76
N PHE A 87 -1.51 -8.78 -0.82
CA PHE A 87 -2.33 -7.61 -1.06
C PHE A 87 -1.72 -6.69 -2.15
N ALA A 88 -0.41 -6.45 -2.11
CA ALA A 88 0.29 -5.64 -3.12
C ALA A 88 0.12 -6.23 -4.52
N ASP A 89 0.40 -7.53 -4.66
CA ASP A 89 0.31 -8.25 -5.93
C ASP A 89 -1.12 -8.23 -6.49
N LYS A 90 -2.11 -8.47 -5.62
CA LYS A 90 -3.52 -8.38 -6.00
C LYS A 90 -3.89 -6.99 -6.49
N TYR A 91 -3.41 -5.94 -5.82
CA TYR A 91 -3.70 -4.57 -6.23
C TYR A 91 -3.07 -4.23 -7.59
N GLU A 92 -1.83 -4.64 -7.84
CA GLU A 92 -1.22 -4.45 -9.16
C GLU A 92 -2.00 -5.15 -10.28
N SER A 93 -2.50 -6.37 -10.01
CA SER A 93 -3.37 -7.09 -10.94
C SER A 93 -4.67 -6.31 -11.22
N ASP A 94 -5.31 -5.81 -10.17
CA ASP A 94 -6.51 -4.97 -10.28
C ASP A 94 -6.24 -3.71 -11.11
N LEU A 95 -5.11 -3.03 -10.90
CA LEU A 95 -4.73 -1.84 -11.66
C LEU A 95 -4.56 -2.13 -13.16
N LYS A 96 -3.96 -3.27 -13.52
CA LYS A 96 -3.86 -3.71 -14.93
C LYS A 96 -5.24 -3.92 -15.54
N SER A 97 -6.17 -4.54 -14.80
CA SER A 97 -7.54 -4.73 -15.26
C SER A 97 -8.28 -3.40 -15.45
N VAL A 98 -8.19 -2.49 -14.49
CA VAL A 98 -8.77 -1.14 -14.57
C VAL A 98 -8.22 -0.39 -15.78
N LYS A 99 -6.90 -0.41 -15.98
CA LYS A 99 -6.24 0.22 -17.13
C LYS A 99 -6.77 -0.33 -18.47
N ALA A 100 -6.83 -1.65 -18.61
CA ALA A 100 -7.37 -2.27 -19.82
C ALA A 100 -8.82 -1.85 -20.09
N ARG A 101 -9.63 -1.63 -19.04
CA ARG A 101 -11.03 -1.19 -19.20
C ARG A 101 -11.16 0.27 -19.59
N ILE A 102 -10.37 1.19 -19.03
CA ILE A 102 -10.43 2.61 -19.45
C ILE A 102 -9.95 2.79 -20.89
N GLU A 103 -9.03 1.94 -21.36
CA GLU A 103 -8.57 1.95 -22.76
C GLU A 103 -9.68 1.59 -23.77
N LEU A 104 -10.76 0.94 -23.32
CA LEU A 104 -11.94 0.63 -24.13
C LEU A 104 -12.97 1.76 -24.15
N CYS A 105 -12.87 2.71 -23.22
CA CYS A 105 -13.63 3.96 -23.22
C CYS A 105 -12.99 4.91 -24.22
N ASN A 106 -13.30 4.72 -25.51
CA ASN A 106 -12.91 5.65 -26.58
C ASN A 106 -13.62 6.99 -26.44
#